data_AF-Q0WM10-F1
#
_entry.id   AF-Q0WM10-F1
#
_cell.length_a   1.000
_cell.length_b   1.000
_cell.length_c   1.000
_cell.angle_alpha   90.00
_cell.angle_beta   90.00
_cell.angle_gamma   90.00
#
_symmetry.space_group_name_H-M   'P 1'
#
loop_
_entity.id
_entity.type
_entity.pdbx_description
1 polymer ?
#
loop_
_entity_poly.entity_id
_entity_poly.type
_entity_poly.pdbx_seq_one_letter_code
_entity_poly.pdbx_strand_id
1 'polypeptide(L)' 'LVKDVEIDDYLRQRIAKSEAELLAEKRCVAHLTGEGIAYCDLGPVDTMLPGEV' A
#
# COMPACT_ATOMS: atom_id res chain seq x y z
N LEU A 1 8.76 13.43 12.95
CA LEU A 1 8.63 11.99 13.25
C LEU A 1 8.19 11.86 14.70
N VAL A 2 7.01 11.31 14.96
CA VAL A 2 6.57 10.99 16.33
C VAL A 2 7.27 9.67 16.71
N LYS A 3 8.04 9.65 17.80
CA LYS A 3 8.92 8.52 18.15
C LYS A 3 8.40 7.65 19.30
N ASP A 4 7.56 8.21 20.17
CA ASP A 4 7.06 7.54 21.37
C ASP A 4 5.65 6.97 21.10
N VAL A 5 5.57 5.92 20.30
CA VAL A 5 4.33 5.21 19.97
C VAL A 5 4.52 3.73 20.24
N GLU A 6 3.58 3.12 20.95
CA GLU A 6 3.56 1.67 21.17
C GLU A 6 2.99 0.97 19.95
N ILE A 7 3.72 -0.03 19.45
CA ILE A 7 3.30 -0.87 18.33
C ILE A 7 3.33 -2.32 18.82
N ASP A 8 2.15 -2.89 19.04
CA ASP A 8 2.00 -4.31 19.34
C ASP A 8 2.04 -5.17 18.07
N ASP A 9 2.07 -6.49 18.24
CA ASP A 9 2.14 -7.42 17.12
C ASP A 9 0.91 -7.34 16.21
N TYR A 10 -0.27 -7.05 16.77
CA TYR A 10 -1.50 -6.89 16.01
C TYR A 10 -1.40 -5.69 15.06
N LEU A 11 -1.06 -4.52 15.59
CA LEU A 11 -0.90 -3.28 14.83
C LEU A 11 0.22 -3.43 13.79
N ARG A 12 1.36 -4.02 14.17
CA ARG A 12 2.48 -4.25 13.25
C ARG A 12 2.07 -5.10 12.05
N GLN A 13 1.30 -6.16 12.28
CA GLN A 13 0.81 -7.02 11.19
C GLN A 13 -0.16 -6.29 10.25
N ARG A 14 -0.99 -5.38 10.77
CA ARG A 14 -1.92 -4.60 9.95
C ARG A 14 -1.19 -3.55 9.11
N ILE A 15 -0.20 -2.87 9.69
CA ILE A 15 0.66 -1.91 8.97
C ILE A 15 1.37 -2.61 7.80
N ALA A 16 1.97 -3.79 8.05
CA ALA A 16 2.69 -4.52 7.01
C ALA A 16 1.79 -4.98 5.85
N LYS A 17 0.51 -5.29 6.12
CA LYS A 17 -0.47 -5.64 5.07
C LYS A 17 -0.74 -4.45 4.15
N SER A 18 -0.97 -3.26 4.70
CA SER A 18 -1.18 -2.05 3.90
C SER A 18 0.10 -1.59 3.21
N GLU A 19 1.29 -1.76 3.81
CA GLU A 19 2.56 -1.48 3.14
C GLU A 19 2.75 -2.36 1.90
N ALA A 20 2.38 -3.64 1.96
CA ALA A 20 2.45 -4.55 0.81
C ALA A 20 1.56 -4.10 -0.36
N GLU A 21 0.36 -3.61 -0.06
CA GLU A 21 -0.56 -3.01 -1.03
C GLU A 21 0.03 -1.75 -1.67
N LEU A 22 0.53 -0.81 -0.87
CA LEU A 22 1.16 0.42 -1.36
C LEU A 22 2.38 0.15 -2.24
N LEU A 23 3.19 -0.87 -1.92
CA LEU A 23 4.30 -1.28 -2.76
C LEU A 23 3.83 -1.89 -4.10
N ALA A 24 2.69 -2.56 -4.12
CA ALA A 24 2.08 -3.06 -5.35
C ALA A 24 1.55 -1.91 -6.22
N GLU A 25 0.84 -0.94 -5.62
CA GLU A 25 0.39 0.28 -6.31
C GLU A 25 1.55 1.06 -6.89
N LYS A 26 2.61 1.27 -6.10
CA LYS A 26 3.82 1.95 -6.54
C LYS A 26 4.41 1.32 -7.81
N ARG A 27 4.46 -0.03 -7.87
CA ARG A 27 4.93 -0.77 -9.06
C ARG A 27 3.95 -0.66 -10.23
N CYS A 28 2.65 -0.63 -9.96
CA CYS A 28 1.64 -0.45 -10.99
C CYS A 28 1.78 0.92 -11.68
N VAL A 29 2.10 1.96 -10.92
CA VAL A 29 2.33 3.31 -11.45
C VAL A 29 3.79 3.61 -11.82
N ALA A 30 4.65 2.60 -11.95
CA ALA A 30 6.08 2.79 -12.28
C ALA A 30 6.31 3.59 -13.57
N HIS A 31 5.39 3.45 -14.54
CA HIS A 31 5.38 4.17 -15.81
C HIS A 31 5.05 5.67 -15.67
N LEU A 32 4.56 6.10 -14.51
CA LEU A 32 4.24 7.49 -14.18
C LEU A 32 5.24 8.10 -13.20
N THR A 33 5.95 7.27 -12.43
CA THR A 33 6.93 7.72 -11.42
C THR A 33 8.38 7.73 -11.93
N GLY A 34 8.62 7.22 -13.15
CA GLY A 34 9.97 7.10 -13.73
C GLY A 34 10.75 5.87 -13.27
N GLU A 35 10.09 4.90 -12.63
CA GLU A 35 10.70 3.66 -12.16
C GLU A 35 10.74 2.55 -13.25
N GLY A 36 10.11 2.77 -14.41
CA GLY A 36 10.21 1.89 -15.58
C GLY A 36 8.85 1.45 -16.11
N ILE A 37 8.77 0.21 -16.62
CA ILE A 37 7.51 -0.36 -17.11
C ILE A 37 6.65 -0.78 -15.92
N ALA A 38 5.34 -0.50 -16.02
CA ALA A 38 4.34 -0.87 -15.04
C ALA A 38 4.25 -2.38 -14.81
N TYR A 39 4.05 -2.77 -13.55
CA TYR A 39 3.60 -4.10 -13.18
C TYR A 39 2.47 -3.99 -12.15
N CYS A 40 1.25 -4.35 -12.55
CA CYS A 40 0.05 -4.21 -11.75
C CYS A 40 -0.44 -5.58 -11.26
N ASP A 41 -0.20 -5.87 -9.99
CA ASP A 41 -0.72 -7.02 -9.26
C ASP A 41 -1.41 -6.55 -7.97
N LEU A 42 -2.54 -5.84 -8.13
CA LEU A 42 -3.31 -5.23 -7.04
C LEU A 42 -4.32 -6.19 -6.40
N GLY A 43 -4.27 -7.48 -6.76
CA GLY A 43 -5.30 -8.44 -6.39
C GLY A 43 -6.66 -8.17 -7.10
N PRO A 44 -7.70 -8.94 -6.75
CA PRO A 44 -8.98 -8.92 -7.48
C PRO A 44 -10.02 -7.90 -6.96
N VAL A 45 -9.73 -7.18 -5.87
CA VAL A 45 -10.71 -6.33 -5.18
C VAL A 45 -10.17 -4.91 -5.10
N ASP A 46 -10.97 -3.95 -5.55
CA ASP A 46 -10.74 -2.52 -5.31
C ASP A 46 -10.78 -2.24 -3.80
N THR A 47 -9.72 -1.64 -3.28
CA THR A 47 -9.58 -1.28 -1.86
C THR A 47 -10.05 0.15 -1.57
N MET A 48 -10.63 0.82 -2.57
CA MET A 48 -11.31 2.11 -2.40
C MET A 48 -12.31 2.06 -1.24
N LEU A 49 -12.33 3.12 -0.43
CA LEU A 49 -13.18 3.16 0.74
C LEU A 49 -14.66 3.28 0.33
N PRO A 50 -15.58 2.62 1.04
CA PRO A 50 -17.00 2.75 0.78
C PRO A 50 -17.48 4.21 0.85
N GLY A 51 -18.09 4.70 -0.24
CA GLY A 51 -18.66 6.05 -0.32
C GLY A 51 -17.76 7.08 -1.00
N GLU A 52 -16.56 6.71 -1.43
CA GLU A 52 -15.69 7.55 -2.27
C GLU A 52 -15.99 7.29 -3.77
N VAL A 53 -15.85 8.34 -4.61
CA VAL A 53 -16.07 8.32 -6.07
C VAL A 53 -14.99 9.09 -6.82
#